data_AF-A0A845ZTM5-F1
#
_entry.id   AF-A0A845ZTM5-F1
#
_cell.length_a   1.000
_cell.length_b   1.000
_cell.length_c   1.000
_cell.angle_alpha   90.00
_cell.angle_beta   90.00
_cell.angle_gamma   90.00
#
_symmetry.space_group_name_H-M   'P 1'
#
loop_
_entity.id
_entity.type
_entity.pdbx_description
1 polymer ?
#
loop_
_entity_poly.entity_id
_entity_poly.type
_entity_poly.pdbx_seq_one_letter_code
_entity_poly.pdbx_strand_id
1 'polypeptide(L)'
;TYFQQHITEESVGLIDGGIWANNPIAVAVTEAIGVLKWPADQIYVLSLGCLDEAYTLPKAAGLGLIATKLVSLFMNGQSHGAMGIAKLLTGDEHERNAIFRVNHRVSTGIYTMDGVSQIENLEGLGFSYARERFPSLRSVFFEFTAEPFEPLYKITEEML
;
A
#
# COMPACT_ATOMS: atom_id res chain seq x y z
N THR A 1 19.21 -4.72 -8.48
CA THR A 1 18.58 -4.24 -7.23
C THR A 1 18.79 -2.75 -7.17
N TYR A 2 17.78 -1.99 -6.72
CA TYR A 2 17.71 -0.53 -6.86
C TYR A 2 18.70 0.22 -5.96
N PHE A 3 18.70 -0.08 -4.66
CA PHE A 3 19.55 0.59 -3.68
C PHE A 3 20.26 -0.41 -2.76
N GLN A 4 21.38 0.02 -2.16
CA GLN A 4 22.03 -0.72 -1.07
C GLN A 4 21.25 -0.53 0.23
N GLN A 5 21.40 -1.48 1.17
CA GLN A 5 20.85 -1.32 2.52
C GLN A 5 21.43 -0.08 3.19
N HIS A 6 20.60 0.63 3.95
CA HIS A 6 21.06 1.68 4.83
C HIS A 6 21.48 1.05 6.17
N ILE A 7 22.61 1.46 6.73
CA ILE A 7 23.07 0.98 8.04
C ILE A 7 22.98 2.16 9.01
N THR A 8 22.22 2.01 10.08
CA THR A 8 22.07 3.04 11.11
C THR A 8 23.34 3.15 11.97
N GLU A 9 23.43 4.20 12.79
CA GLU A 9 24.56 4.38 13.73
C GLU A 9 24.68 3.20 14.72
N GLU A 10 23.58 2.53 15.02
CA GLU A 10 23.50 1.32 15.84
C GLU A 10 23.78 0.02 15.06
N SER A 11 24.30 0.12 13.83
CA SER A 11 24.62 -1.02 12.96
C SER A 11 23.41 -1.88 12.55
N VAL A 12 22.20 -1.29 12.54
CA VAL A 12 20.99 -1.97 12.05
C VAL A 12 20.87 -1.79 10.54
N GLY A 13 20.76 -2.90 9.80
CA GLY A 13 20.52 -2.89 8.36
C GLY A 13 19.05 -2.66 8.03
N LEU A 14 18.75 -1.55 7.36
CA LEU A 14 17.41 -1.19 6.88
C LEU A 14 17.34 -1.40 5.37
N ILE A 15 16.31 -2.16 4.97
CA ILE A 15 16.00 -2.46 3.58
C ILE A 15 14.60 -1.91 3.29
N ASP A 16 14.34 -1.57 2.03
CA ASP A 16 13.07 -1.00 1.56
C ASP A 16 11.85 -1.74 2.14
N GLY A 17 10.98 -0.97 2.80
CA GLY A 17 9.72 -1.45 3.36
C GLY A 17 8.80 -2.05 2.30
N GLY A 18 8.96 -1.72 1.03
CA GLY A 18 8.28 -2.37 -0.09
C GLY A 18 8.51 -3.88 -0.14
N ILE A 19 9.69 -4.37 0.30
CA ILE A 19 9.99 -5.82 0.39
C ILE A 19 9.12 -6.50 1.45
N TRP A 20 8.74 -5.79 2.51
CA TRP A 20 7.98 -6.32 3.65
C TRP A 20 6.48 -5.99 3.59
N ALA A 21 6.09 -4.87 2.98
CA ALA A 21 4.71 -4.35 2.95
C ALA A 21 4.39 -3.59 1.66
N ASN A 22 4.30 -4.30 0.53
CA ASN A 22 3.80 -3.71 -0.73
C ASN A 22 2.33 -3.24 -0.64
N ASN A 23 1.60 -3.70 0.37
CA ASN A 23 0.30 -3.20 0.78
C ASN A 23 0.27 -3.08 2.31
N PRO A 24 0.50 -1.88 2.87
CA PRO A 24 0.63 -1.69 4.31
C PRO A 24 -0.70 -1.74 5.08
N ILE A 25 -1.80 -2.12 4.43
CA ILE A 25 -3.15 -2.04 5.00
C ILE A 25 -3.30 -2.82 6.31
N ALA A 26 -2.70 -4.02 6.41
CA ALA A 26 -2.79 -4.82 7.63
C ALA A 26 -2.06 -4.16 8.79
N VAL A 27 -0.89 -3.56 8.54
CA VAL A 27 -0.13 -2.82 9.56
C VAL A 27 -0.96 -1.63 10.04
N ALA A 28 -1.47 -0.82 9.11
CA ALA A 28 -2.28 0.36 9.43
C ALA A 28 -3.51 0.03 10.29
N VAL A 29 -4.28 -1.00 9.92
CA VAL A 29 -5.47 -1.41 10.69
C VAL A 29 -5.08 -2.00 12.05
N THR A 30 -4.01 -2.81 12.09
CA THR A 30 -3.55 -3.41 13.35
C THR A 30 -3.05 -2.35 14.33
N GLU A 31 -2.34 -1.32 13.87
CA GLU A 31 -1.90 -0.21 14.72
C GLU A 31 -3.07 0.67 15.17
N ALA A 32 -4.02 0.97 14.29
CA ALA A 32 -5.21 1.73 14.65
C ALA A 32 -5.99 1.07 15.79
N ILE A 33 -6.19 -0.25 15.72
CA ILE A 33 -6.90 -1.00 16.77
C ILE A 33 -6.01 -1.25 17.99
N GLY A 34 -4.79 -1.73 17.76
CA GLY A 34 -3.89 -2.24 18.80
C GLY A 34 -3.21 -1.16 19.60
N VAL A 35 -2.75 -0.09 18.93
CA VAL A 35 -2.00 1.02 19.53
C VAL A 35 -2.93 2.19 19.82
N LEU A 36 -3.66 2.67 18.82
CA LEU A 36 -4.52 3.86 18.96
C LEU A 36 -5.87 3.56 19.62
N LYS A 37 -6.21 2.27 19.81
CA LYS A 37 -7.46 1.79 20.42
C LYS A 37 -8.71 2.31 19.72
N TRP A 38 -8.64 2.56 18.42
CA TRP A 38 -9.80 2.96 17.64
C TRP A 38 -10.81 1.81 17.55
N PRO A 39 -12.12 2.09 17.71
CA PRO A 39 -13.15 1.07 17.56
C PRO A 39 -13.13 0.49 16.14
N ALA A 40 -12.96 -0.82 16.03
CA ALA A 40 -12.75 -1.49 14.74
C ALA A 40 -13.92 -1.32 13.77
N ASP A 41 -15.14 -1.20 14.31
CA ASP A 41 -16.40 -0.93 13.61
C ASP A 41 -16.53 0.51 13.09
N GLN A 42 -15.64 1.42 13.49
CA GLN A 42 -15.61 2.82 13.05
C GLN A 42 -14.45 3.14 12.09
N ILE A 43 -13.57 2.17 11.83
CA ILE A 43 -12.40 2.38 10.97
C ILE A 43 -12.80 2.30 9.49
N TYR A 44 -12.62 3.38 8.74
CA TYR A 44 -12.68 3.34 7.27
C TYR A 44 -11.27 3.45 6.70
N VAL A 45 -10.95 2.64 5.69
CA VAL A 45 -9.60 2.55 5.13
C VAL A 45 -9.62 2.89 3.66
N LEU A 46 -8.90 3.95 3.28
CA LEU A 46 -8.57 4.25 1.89
C LEU A 46 -7.19 3.66 1.59
N SER A 47 -7.14 2.62 0.76
CA SER A 47 -5.89 1.97 0.35
C SER A 47 -5.56 2.34 -1.10
N LEU A 48 -4.40 2.96 -1.35
CA LEU A 48 -3.98 3.41 -2.67
C LEU A 48 -2.84 2.56 -3.22
N GLY A 49 -2.93 2.15 -4.48
CA GLY A 49 -1.95 1.33 -5.17
C GLY A 49 -1.18 2.08 -6.22
N CYS A 50 0.05 1.63 -6.48
CA CYS A 50 0.95 2.23 -7.46
C CYS A 50 0.94 1.47 -8.80
N LEU A 51 -0.25 1.04 -9.23
CA LEU A 51 -0.48 0.17 -10.38
C LEU A 51 -0.02 -1.27 -10.19
N ASP A 52 -0.73 -2.20 -10.80
CA ASP A 52 -0.34 -3.60 -10.93
C ASP A 52 -0.09 -3.93 -12.40
N GLU A 53 0.90 -4.75 -12.72
CA GLU A 53 1.05 -5.26 -14.08
C GLU A 53 0.28 -6.58 -14.27
N ALA A 54 -0.38 -6.73 -15.41
CA ALA A 54 -1.04 -7.99 -15.77
C ALA A 54 0.00 -9.05 -16.20
N TYR A 55 0.44 -9.89 -15.25
CA TYR A 55 1.43 -10.94 -15.54
C TYR A 55 0.81 -12.18 -16.17
N THR A 56 1.43 -12.68 -17.25
CA THR A 56 1.22 -14.05 -17.78
C THR A 56 2.40 -14.94 -17.39
N LEU A 57 2.13 -16.14 -16.85
CA LEU A 57 3.16 -17.13 -16.52
C LEU A 57 3.58 -17.89 -17.80
N PRO A 58 4.85 -17.79 -18.25
CA PRO A 58 5.36 -18.61 -19.34
C PRO A 58 5.62 -20.02 -18.83
N LYS A 59 5.24 -21.04 -19.62
CA LYS A 59 5.39 -22.48 -19.27
C LYS A 59 6.85 -22.95 -19.15
N ALA A 60 7.82 -22.15 -19.57
CA ALA A 60 9.25 -22.44 -19.46
C ALA A 60 10.01 -21.12 -19.20
N ALA A 61 10.37 -20.88 -17.94
CA ALA A 61 11.15 -19.73 -17.52
C ALA A 61 12.52 -20.19 -17.01
N GLY A 62 13.61 -19.51 -17.37
CA GLY A 62 14.93 -19.77 -16.81
C GLY A 62 15.03 -19.36 -15.33
N LEU A 63 16.03 -19.88 -14.61
CA LEU A 63 16.17 -19.75 -13.13
C LEU A 63 16.08 -18.30 -12.61
N GLY A 64 16.68 -17.33 -13.32
CA GLY A 64 16.62 -15.91 -12.94
C GLY A 64 15.24 -15.26 -13.14
N LEU A 65 14.53 -15.64 -14.20
CA LEU A 65 13.15 -15.19 -14.45
C LEU A 65 12.18 -15.85 -13.45
N ILE A 66 12.48 -17.07 -13.01
CA ILE A 66 11.73 -17.75 -11.93
C ILE A 66 11.92 -16.99 -10.61
N ALA A 67 13.14 -16.59 -10.24
CA ALA A 67 13.43 -15.89 -8.99
C ALA A 67 12.70 -14.53 -8.90
N THR A 68 12.75 -13.69 -9.94
CA THR A 68 12.04 -12.40 -9.95
C THR A 68 10.51 -12.58 -9.97
N LYS A 69 10.03 -13.65 -10.61
CA LYS A 69 8.60 -14.00 -10.62
C LYS A 69 8.10 -14.58 -9.30
N LEU A 70 8.95 -15.29 -8.55
CA LEU A 70 8.66 -15.72 -7.19
C LEU A 70 8.50 -14.52 -6.26
N VAL A 71 9.39 -13.54 -6.32
CA VAL A 71 9.28 -12.31 -5.51
C VAL A 71 7.96 -11.60 -5.81
N SER A 72 7.61 -11.36 -7.07
CA SER A 72 6.33 -10.73 -7.42
C SER A 72 5.10 -11.57 -7.02
N LEU A 73 5.16 -12.91 -7.11
CA LEU A 73 4.11 -13.79 -6.61
C LEU A 73 3.96 -13.70 -5.08
N PHE A 74 5.07 -13.72 -4.34
CA PHE A 74 5.07 -13.54 -2.89
C PHE A 74 4.50 -12.19 -2.49
N MET A 75 4.93 -11.11 -3.15
CA MET A 75 4.41 -9.76 -2.95
C MET A 75 2.90 -9.69 -3.24
N ASN A 76 2.43 -10.29 -4.33
CA ASN A 76 0.99 -10.37 -4.61
C ASN A 76 0.26 -11.15 -3.51
N GLY A 77 0.78 -12.30 -3.08
CA GLY A 77 0.22 -13.08 -1.98
C GLY A 77 0.14 -12.28 -0.67
N GLN A 78 1.19 -11.54 -0.32
CA GLN A 78 1.24 -10.67 0.86
C GLN A 78 0.19 -9.55 0.76
N SER A 79 0.05 -8.91 -0.40
CA SER A 79 -0.96 -7.86 -0.60
C SER A 79 -2.40 -8.38 -0.41
N HIS A 80 -2.68 -9.58 -0.91
CA HIS A 80 -3.99 -10.23 -0.72
C HIS A 80 -4.20 -10.68 0.74
N GLY A 81 -3.17 -11.24 1.39
CA GLY A 81 -3.23 -11.63 2.80
C GLY A 81 -3.44 -10.43 3.72
N ALA A 82 -2.70 -9.34 3.50
CA ALA A 82 -2.84 -8.10 4.25
C ALA A 82 -4.24 -7.50 4.09
N MET A 83 -4.78 -7.51 2.86
CA MET A 83 -6.16 -7.10 2.58
C MET A 83 -7.16 -7.98 3.36
N GLY A 84 -6.99 -9.30 3.35
CA GLY A 84 -7.86 -10.23 4.09
C GLY A 84 -7.86 -9.97 5.59
N ILE A 85 -6.69 -9.74 6.19
CA ILE A 85 -6.56 -9.39 7.61
C ILE A 85 -7.32 -8.09 7.91
N ALA A 86 -7.11 -7.05 7.10
CA ALA A 86 -7.79 -5.77 7.27
C ALA A 86 -9.31 -5.91 7.17
N LYS A 87 -9.80 -6.68 6.21
CA LYS A 87 -11.24 -6.94 6.03
C LYS A 87 -11.86 -7.59 7.25
N LEU A 88 -11.23 -8.65 7.75
CA LEU A 88 -11.68 -9.36 8.96
C LEU A 88 -11.71 -8.44 10.18
N LEU A 89 -10.66 -7.63 10.36
CA LEU A 89 -10.58 -6.73 11.52
C LEU A 89 -11.59 -5.59 11.46
N THR A 90 -11.93 -5.09 10.28
CA THR A 90 -12.84 -3.94 10.10
C THR A 90 -14.31 -4.33 9.91
N GLY A 91 -14.59 -5.61 9.68
CA GLY A 91 -15.92 -6.10 9.31
C GLY A 91 -16.29 -5.87 7.84
N ASP A 92 -15.30 -5.57 6.98
CA ASP A 92 -15.52 -5.36 5.55
C ASP A 92 -16.07 -6.63 4.87
N GLU A 93 -16.88 -6.45 3.82
CA GLU A 93 -17.58 -7.48 3.02
C GLU A 93 -18.70 -8.25 3.75
N HIS A 94 -18.62 -8.41 5.07
CA HIS A 94 -19.57 -9.21 5.84
C HIS A 94 -20.52 -8.38 6.71
N GLU A 95 -20.06 -7.26 7.26
CA GLU A 95 -20.86 -6.43 8.18
C GLU A 95 -21.09 -5.02 7.61
N ARG A 96 -20.09 -4.46 6.91
CA ARG A 96 -20.17 -3.13 6.30
C ARG A 96 -19.18 -3.00 5.13
N ASN A 97 -19.19 -1.84 4.49
CA ASN A 97 -18.16 -1.44 3.52
C ASN A 97 -17.18 -0.49 4.21
N ALA A 98 -16.05 -1.04 4.67
CA ALA A 98 -15.02 -0.35 5.43
C ALA A 98 -13.77 -0.06 4.60
N ILE A 99 -13.47 -0.87 3.59
CA ILE A 99 -12.21 -0.79 2.85
C ILE A 99 -12.44 -0.37 1.40
N PHE A 100 -11.80 0.74 1.04
CA PHE A 100 -11.84 1.33 -0.29
C PHE A 100 -10.46 1.24 -0.92
N ARG A 101 -10.24 0.18 -1.70
CA ARG A 101 -8.99 0.00 -2.47
C ARG A 101 -9.09 0.68 -3.83
N VAL A 102 -8.16 1.58 -4.13
CA VAL A 102 -7.96 2.15 -5.47
C VAL A 102 -6.63 1.63 -6.00
N ASN A 103 -6.70 0.73 -6.97
CA ASN A 103 -5.54 0.23 -7.70
C ASN A 103 -5.95 -0.06 -9.15
N HIS A 104 -5.01 0.02 -10.08
CA HIS A 104 -5.31 -0.17 -11.49
C HIS A 104 -4.30 -1.11 -12.17
N ARG A 105 -4.78 -1.93 -13.11
CA ARG A 105 -3.95 -2.87 -13.86
C ARG A 105 -3.52 -2.28 -15.20
N VAL A 106 -2.21 -2.20 -15.41
CA VAL A 106 -1.60 -1.70 -16.66
C VAL A 106 -0.88 -2.82 -17.41
N SER A 107 -0.63 -2.58 -18.69
CA SER A 107 0.16 -3.48 -19.51
C SER A 107 1.61 -3.50 -19.04
N THR A 108 2.19 -4.70 -18.98
CA THR A 108 3.57 -4.90 -18.53
C THR A 108 4.58 -4.13 -19.37
N GLY A 109 5.55 -3.51 -18.70
CA GLY A 109 6.70 -2.87 -19.34
C GLY A 109 6.46 -1.46 -19.89
N ILE A 110 5.24 -0.92 -19.74
CA ILE A 110 4.95 0.49 -20.05
C ILE A 110 5.50 1.39 -18.94
N TYR A 111 5.24 1.04 -17.68
CA TYR A 111 5.64 1.82 -16.51
C TYR A 111 6.62 1.01 -15.69
N THR A 112 7.85 1.51 -15.55
CA THR A 112 8.89 0.87 -14.75
C THR A 112 9.20 1.72 -13.54
N MET A 113 9.62 1.11 -12.43
CA MET A 113 9.89 1.80 -11.16
C MET A 113 10.90 2.96 -11.30
N ASP A 114 11.97 2.79 -12.08
CA ASP A 114 12.96 3.86 -12.36
C ASP A 114 12.67 4.65 -13.65
N GLY A 115 11.53 4.36 -14.30
CA GLY A 115 11.19 4.92 -15.60
C GLY A 115 10.64 6.33 -15.49
N VAL A 116 11.46 7.33 -15.80
CA VAL A 116 11.01 8.74 -15.77
C VAL A 116 10.29 9.18 -17.05
N SER A 117 10.34 8.38 -18.12
CA SER A 117 9.83 8.77 -19.44
C SER A 117 8.30 8.82 -19.53
N GLN A 118 7.58 8.26 -18.55
CA GLN A 118 6.12 8.14 -18.57
C GLN A 118 5.44 8.92 -17.43
N ILE A 119 6.15 9.84 -16.78
CA ILE A 119 5.61 10.61 -15.63
C ILE A 119 4.32 11.37 -16.01
N GLU A 120 4.30 12.07 -17.14
CA GLU A 120 3.11 12.80 -17.60
C GLU A 120 1.91 11.85 -17.85
N ASN A 121 2.18 10.65 -18.38
CA ASN A 121 1.16 9.64 -18.58
C ASN A 121 0.64 9.08 -17.24
N LEU A 122 1.51 8.91 -16.24
CA LEU A 122 1.12 8.50 -14.87
C LEU A 122 0.27 9.57 -14.19
N GLU A 123 0.62 10.85 -14.37
CA GLU A 123 -0.16 11.98 -13.86
C GLU A 123 -1.57 12.00 -14.49
N GLY A 124 -1.67 11.93 -15.81
CA GLY A 124 -2.95 11.89 -16.52
C GLY A 124 -3.81 10.68 -16.14
N LEU A 125 -3.17 9.53 -15.89
CA LEU A 125 -3.82 8.33 -15.38
C LEU A 125 -4.37 8.55 -13.97
N GLY A 126 -3.58 9.18 -13.09
CA GLY A 126 -3.98 9.57 -11.74
C GLY A 126 -5.20 10.49 -11.73
N PHE A 127 -5.21 11.55 -12.54
CA PHE A 127 -6.36 12.45 -12.67
C PHE A 127 -7.61 11.74 -13.18
N SER A 128 -7.43 10.82 -14.14
CA SER A 128 -8.55 10.06 -14.72
C SER A 128 -9.21 9.15 -13.67
N TYR A 129 -8.40 8.40 -12.92
CA TYR A 129 -8.92 7.54 -11.84
C TYR A 129 -9.46 8.33 -10.65
N ALA A 130 -8.83 9.44 -10.29
CA ALA A 130 -9.38 10.33 -9.27
C ALA A 130 -10.79 10.78 -9.68
N ARG A 131 -10.99 11.24 -10.92
CA ARG A 131 -12.30 11.67 -11.42
C ARG A 131 -13.36 10.56 -11.35
N GLU A 132 -12.97 9.33 -11.67
CA GLU A 132 -13.87 8.17 -11.63
C GLU A 132 -14.22 7.77 -10.18
N ARG A 133 -13.23 7.71 -9.30
CA ARG A 133 -13.39 7.13 -7.94
C ARG A 133 -13.84 8.16 -6.91
N PHE A 134 -13.47 9.43 -7.06
CA PHE A 134 -13.73 10.48 -6.09
C PHE A 134 -15.21 10.61 -5.67
N PRO A 135 -16.21 10.52 -6.58
CA PRO A 135 -17.61 10.58 -6.17
C PRO A 135 -18.00 9.54 -5.11
N SER A 136 -17.44 8.32 -5.20
CA SER A 136 -17.71 7.25 -4.24
C SER A 136 -16.94 7.38 -2.93
N LEU A 137 -15.82 8.10 -2.94
CA LEU A 137 -14.96 8.29 -1.77
C LEU A 137 -15.31 9.55 -0.99
N ARG A 138 -15.97 10.52 -1.64
CA ARG A 138 -16.18 11.86 -1.09
C ARG A 138 -16.94 11.84 0.23
N SER A 139 -18.07 11.13 0.30
CA SER A 139 -18.90 11.03 1.51
C SER A 139 -18.24 10.24 2.64
N VAL A 140 -17.15 9.51 2.37
CA VAL A 140 -16.46 8.69 3.37
C VAL A 140 -15.20 9.40 3.89
N PHE A 141 -14.43 10.03 3.00
CA PHE A 141 -13.09 10.54 3.34
C PHE A 141 -12.88 12.03 3.10
N PHE A 142 -13.74 12.71 2.32
CA PHE A 142 -13.46 14.06 1.82
C PHE A 142 -14.63 15.04 2.01
N GLU A 143 -15.53 14.77 2.95
CA GLU A 143 -16.61 15.68 3.30
C GLU A 143 -16.12 16.79 4.24
N PHE A 144 -15.18 16.46 5.13
CA PHE A 144 -14.58 17.38 6.08
C PHE A 144 -13.05 17.32 5.98
N THR A 145 -12.40 18.44 6.30
CA THR A 145 -10.95 18.48 6.45
C THR A 145 -10.58 17.77 7.75
N ALA A 146 -9.61 16.85 7.69
CA ALA A 146 -9.09 16.21 8.89
C ALA A 146 -8.40 17.24 9.80
N GLU A 147 -8.53 17.05 11.11
CA GLU A 147 -7.80 17.85 12.09
C GLU A 147 -6.27 17.73 11.86
N PRO A 148 -5.48 18.76 12.22
CA PRO A 148 -4.03 18.69 12.15
C PRO A 148 -3.49 17.46 12.89
N PHE A 149 -2.49 16.80 12.30
CA PHE A 149 -1.88 15.64 12.92
C PHE A 149 -1.19 16.04 14.24
N GLU A 150 -1.57 15.36 15.32
CA GLU A 150 -0.86 15.40 16.60
C GLU A 150 -0.31 14.00 16.92
N PRO A 151 1.02 13.85 17.12
CA PRO A 151 1.58 12.56 17.46
C PRO A 151 1.13 12.12 18.86
N LEU A 152 0.71 10.86 18.97
CA LEU A 152 0.31 10.28 20.25
C LEU A 152 1.46 10.27 21.26
N TYR A 153 2.68 10.01 20.79
CA TYR A 153 3.91 10.05 21.58
C TYR A 153 4.76 11.25 21.15
N LYS A 154 4.88 12.25 22.03
CA LYS A 154 5.72 13.44 21.81
C LYS A 154 7.14 13.15 22.30
N ILE A 155 8.14 13.51 21.52
CA ILE A 155 9.54 13.47 21.96
C ILE A 155 9.71 14.59 22.99
N THR A 156 10.05 14.24 24.22
CA THR A 156 10.43 15.21 25.27
C THR A 156 11.93 15.48 25.20
N GLU A 157 12.36 16.68 25.63
CA GLU A 157 13.78 17.09 25.62
C GLU A 157 14.70 16.14 26.42
N GLU A 158 14.15 15.32 27.34
CA GLU A 158 14.90 14.30 28.08
C GLU A 158 15.25 13.05 27.26
N MET A 159 14.68 12.90 26.04
CA MET A 159 14.91 11.77 25.14
C MET A 159 15.83 12.10 23.95
N LEU A 160 16.40 13.31 23.93
CA LEU A 160 17.44 13.76 23.01
C LEU A 160 18.80 13.74 23.72
#